data_AF-A0A3N6S6C8-F1
#
_entry.id   AF-A0A3N6S6C8-F1
#
_cell.length_a   1.000
_cell.length_b   1.000
_cell.length_c   1.000
_cell.angle_alpha   90.00
_cell.angle_beta   90.00
_cell.angle_gamma   90.00
#
_symmetry.space_group_name_H-M   'P 1'
#
loop_
_entity.id
_entity.type
_entity.pdbx_description
1 polymer ?
#
loop_
_entity_poly.entity_id
_entity_poly.type
_entity_poly.pdbx_seq_one_letter_code
_entity_poly.pdbx_strand_id
1 'polypeptide(L)'
;MSYCLFNAQAAAGVSLLMMRTRMSQFLRPAAAYLSRRNELLAERSAVTSAEVIQTINKALLASEVAMAACYDLDVLHGLQQRKTRHADGHERKHQRELRQFERQAEHLTLAEEHDESAFIAWQKGFSALIASFPWQHASPALMQNELFAITVTLWQEALEALFTSSDQRPQFKRAEKIVAFSISKIPLLGEATEVWRALMDLLDACRQRSAREPVWFTLLESYSEAANLCSRGILLFCLASEAVLRGQPLPDRARLNERIKRHYDSVIDGTHPFFDR
;
A
#
# COMPACT_ATOMS: atom_id res chain seq x y z
N MET A 1 -7.81 33.51 1.59
CA MET A 1 -8.27 32.11 1.62
C MET A 1 -7.04 31.23 1.54
N SER A 2 -6.71 30.60 2.66
CA SER A 2 -5.47 29.84 2.89
C SER A 2 -5.43 28.56 2.06
N TYR A 3 -4.40 28.40 1.24
CA TYR A 3 -4.01 27.11 0.69
C TYR A 3 -3.03 26.46 1.70
N CYS A 4 -3.51 25.43 2.39
CA CYS A 4 -2.67 24.54 3.17
C CYS A 4 -1.72 23.78 2.23
N LEU A 5 -0.50 24.30 2.11
CA LEU A 5 0.68 23.53 1.72
C LEU A 5 0.93 22.50 2.82
N PHE A 6 0.39 21.29 2.64
CA PHE A 6 0.84 20.14 3.41
C PHE A 6 2.21 19.72 2.86
N ASN A 7 3.26 20.27 3.48
CA ASN A 7 4.63 19.84 3.23
C ASN A 7 4.74 18.32 3.43
N ALA A 8 5.40 17.65 2.49
CA ALA A 8 5.90 16.28 2.60
C ALA A 8 6.78 16.05 3.86
N GLN A 9 7.17 17.11 4.57
CA GLN A 9 7.74 17.06 5.93
C GLN A 9 6.87 16.32 6.94
N ALA A 10 5.54 16.29 6.78
CA ALA A 10 4.66 15.54 7.69
C ALA A 10 4.75 14.01 7.49
N ALA A 11 5.15 13.53 6.32
CA ALA A 11 5.38 12.10 6.06
C ALA A 11 6.76 11.63 6.53
N ALA A 12 7.73 12.55 6.66
CA ALA A 12 9.05 12.28 7.22
C ALA A 12 9.05 12.14 8.75
N GLY A 13 8.04 12.71 9.44
CA GLY A 13 7.93 12.71 10.90
C GLY A 13 6.99 11.67 11.52
N VAL A 14 6.42 10.73 10.74
CA VAL A 14 5.62 9.65 11.31
C VAL A 14 6.57 8.60 11.89
N SER A 15 6.92 8.79 13.17
CA SER A 15 7.65 7.79 13.95
C SER A 15 6.90 6.46 13.88
N LEU A 16 7.61 5.36 13.56
CA LEU A 16 7.11 3.99 13.61
C LEU A 16 6.37 3.67 14.94
N LEU A 17 6.72 4.40 16.00
CA LEU A 17 6.15 4.25 17.34
C LEU A 17 4.72 4.81 17.50
N MET A 18 4.32 5.85 16.75
CA MET A 18 2.99 6.47 16.92
C MET A 18 1.86 5.68 16.28
N MET A 19 2.16 4.79 15.32
CA MET A 19 1.17 3.92 14.68
C MET A 19 0.81 2.66 15.50
N ARG A 20 1.49 2.41 16.64
CA ARG A 20 1.25 1.21 17.47
C ARG A 20 0.03 1.29 18.40
N THR A 21 -0.75 2.38 18.40
CA THR A 21 -1.79 2.63 19.42
C THR A 21 -3.17 2.93 18.84
N ARG A 22 -4.02 1.87 18.84
CA ARG A 22 -5.50 1.80 18.89
C ARG A 22 -6.05 0.82 17.84
N MET A 23 -5.93 -0.48 18.12
CA MET A 23 -6.74 -1.49 17.45
C MET A 23 -8.18 -1.40 17.99
N SER A 24 -8.98 -0.56 17.31
CA SER A 24 -10.44 -0.51 17.46
C SER A 24 -11.07 -1.82 16.95
N GLN A 25 -12.32 -2.08 17.33
CA GLN A 25 -13.12 -3.24 16.92
C GLN A 25 -13.42 -3.21 15.42
N PHE A 26 -12.44 -3.64 14.63
CA PHE A 26 -12.50 -3.70 13.17
C PHE A 26 -12.91 -5.11 12.71
N LEU A 27 -13.79 -5.20 11.70
CA LEU A 27 -14.14 -6.43 11.00
C LEU A 27 -13.01 -6.76 10.03
N ARG A 28 -12.39 -7.95 10.12
CA ARG A 28 -11.35 -8.34 9.15
C ARG A 28 -11.81 -8.10 7.69
N PRO A 29 -10.93 -7.67 6.76
CA PRO A 29 -11.31 -7.32 5.38
C PRO A 29 -12.21 -8.34 4.68
N ALA A 30 -11.99 -9.64 4.94
CA ALA A 30 -12.82 -10.72 4.40
C ALA A 30 -14.29 -10.65 4.82
N ALA A 31 -14.60 -10.33 6.08
CA ALA A 31 -15.98 -10.22 6.55
C ALA A 31 -16.68 -9.00 5.95
N ALA A 32 -15.98 -7.86 5.90
CA ALA A 32 -16.47 -6.64 5.27
C ALA A 32 -16.74 -6.85 3.77
N TYR A 33 -15.81 -7.52 3.08
CA TYR A 33 -15.97 -7.92 1.68
C TYR A 33 -17.20 -8.80 1.46
N LEU A 34 -17.39 -9.86 2.26
CA LEU A 34 -18.54 -10.76 2.10
C LEU A 34 -19.87 -10.02 2.28
N SER A 35 -19.95 -9.10 3.25
CA SER A 35 -21.12 -8.24 3.41
C SER A 35 -21.37 -7.42 2.15
N ARG A 36 -20.34 -6.68 1.70
CA ARG A 36 -20.46 -5.79 0.54
C ARG A 36 -20.79 -6.55 -0.75
N ARG A 37 -20.19 -7.72 -0.95
CA ARG A 37 -20.48 -8.59 -2.10
C ARG A 37 -21.93 -9.04 -2.08
N ASN A 38 -22.46 -9.45 -0.93
CA ASN A 38 -23.86 -9.86 -0.82
C ASN A 38 -24.82 -8.69 -1.07
N GLU A 39 -24.50 -7.49 -0.59
CA GLU A 39 -25.25 -6.27 -0.91
C GLU A 39 -25.28 -6.01 -2.42
N LEU A 40 -24.12 -6.02 -3.08
CA LEU A 40 -24.02 -5.81 -4.53
C LEU A 40 -24.76 -6.89 -5.33
N LEU A 41 -24.72 -8.15 -4.90
CA LEU A 41 -25.49 -9.22 -5.53
C LEU A 41 -27.00 -9.04 -5.36
N ALA A 42 -27.44 -8.58 -4.18
CA ALA A 42 -28.84 -8.25 -3.93
C ALA A 42 -29.29 -7.06 -4.79
N GLU A 43 -28.51 -5.98 -4.85
CA GLU A 43 -28.74 -4.84 -5.73
C GLU A 43 -28.86 -5.29 -7.19
N ARG A 44 -27.93 -6.14 -7.66
CA ARG A 44 -27.92 -6.70 -9.01
C ARG A 44 -29.21 -7.47 -9.32
N SER A 45 -29.74 -8.22 -8.35
CA SER A 45 -30.95 -9.03 -8.54
C SER A 45 -32.23 -8.18 -8.62
N ALA A 46 -32.20 -6.95 -8.10
CA ALA A 46 -33.35 -6.05 -8.05
C ALA A 46 -33.45 -5.12 -9.28
N VAL A 47 -32.43 -5.06 -10.13
CA VAL A 47 -32.37 -4.15 -11.28
C VAL A 47 -32.52 -4.88 -12.61
N THR A 48 -33.16 -4.23 -13.59
CA THR A 48 -33.36 -4.76 -14.94
C THR A 48 -32.60 -3.99 -16.03
N SER A 49 -32.13 -2.78 -15.71
CA SER A 49 -31.35 -1.95 -16.64
C SER A 49 -29.98 -2.55 -16.90
N ALA A 50 -29.64 -2.77 -18.17
CA ALA A 50 -28.34 -3.31 -18.58
C ALA A 50 -27.17 -2.43 -18.13
N GLU A 51 -27.32 -1.10 -18.16
CA GLU A 51 -26.30 -0.15 -17.72
C GLU A 51 -26.02 -0.28 -16.22
N VAL A 52 -27.09 -0.33 -15.41
CA VAL A 52 -26.97 -0.47 -13.94
C VAL A 52 -26.37 -1.83 -13.59
N ILE A 53 -26.81 -2.90 -14.25
CA ILE A 53 -26.21 -4.24 -14.10
C ILE A 53 -24.72 -4.21 -14.42
N GLN A 54 -24.30 -3.51 -15.48
CA GLN A 54 -22.90 -3.41 -15.85
C GLN A 54 -22.08 -2.67 -14.79
N THR A 55 -22.59 -1.57 -14.23
CA THR A 55 -21.93 -0.85 -13.14
C THR A 55 -21.79 -1.71 -11.89
N ILE A 56 -22.82 -2.46 -11.52
CA ILE A 56 -22.76 -3.38 -10.36
C ILE A 56 -21.76 -4.52 -10.61
N ASN A 57 -21.75 -5.11 -11.81
CA ASN A 57 -20.78 -6.16 -12.15
C ASN A 57 -19.33 -5.63 -12.12
N LYS A 58 -19.10 -4.38 -12.56
CA LYS A 58 -17.77 -3.73 -12.43
C LYS A 58 -17.37 -3.56 -10.97
N ALA A 59 -18.30 -3.15 -10.11
CA ALA A 59 -18.07 -3.03 -8.67
C ALA A 59 -17.74 -4.40 -8.04
N LEU A 60 -18.50 -5.45 -8.38
CA LEU A 60 -18.24 -6.83 -7.94
C LEU A 60 -16.85 -7.31 -8.35
N LEU A 61 -16.48 -7.16 -9.63
CA LEU A 61 -15.15 -7.54 -10.12
C LEU A 61 -14.05 -6.75 -9.42
N ALA A 62 -14.23 -5.44 -9.21
CA ALA A 62 -13.26 -4.63 -8.49
C ALA A 62 -13.09 -5.08 -7.03
N SER A 63 -14.17 -5.50 -6.37
CA SER A 63 -14.11 -6.12 -5.04
C SER A 63 -13.33 -7.43 -5.04
N GLU A 64 -13.54 -8.28 -6.04
CA GLU A 64 -12.86 -9.57 -6.19
C GLU A 64 -11.36 -9.37 -6.42
N VAL A 65 -10.97 -8.43 -7.29
CA VAL A 65 -9.56 -8.05 -7.49
C VAL A 65 -8.94 -7.52 -6.20
N ALA A 66 -9.64 -6.65 -5.46
CA ALA A 66 -9.13 -6.11 -4.21
C ALA A 66 -8.92 -7.20 -3.14
N MET A 67 -9.81 -8.19 -3.09
CA MET A 67 -9.65 -9.33 -2.18
C MET A 67 -8.57 -10.31 -2.61
N ALA A 68 -8.41 -10.55 -3.91
CA ALA A 68 -7.29 -11.32 -4.44
C ALA A 68 -5.96 -10.64 -4.09
N ALA A 69 -5.85 -9.32 -4.22
CA ALA A 69 -4.67 -8.57 -3.81
C ALA A 69 -4.44 -8.66 -2.28
N CYS A 70 -5.52 -8.64 -1.47
CA CYS A 70 -5.43 -8.88 -0.03
C CYS A 70 -4.88 -10.28 0.30
N TYR A 71 -5.30 -11.31 -0.46
CA TYR A 71 -4.77 -12.65 -0.32
C TYR A 71 -3.26 -12.69 -0.61
N ASP A 72 -2.81 -12.05 -1.68
CA ASP A 72 -1.39 -11.98 -2.04
C ASP A 72 -0.57 -11.28 -0.94
N LEU A 73 -1.14 -10.22 -0.36
CA LEU A 73 -0.58 -9.52 0.79
C LEU A 73 -0.42 -10.44 2.01
N ASP A 74 -1.45 -11.24 2.33
CA ASP A 74 -1.41 -12.20 3.44
C ASP A 74 -0.38 -13.32 3.20
N VAL A 75 -0.29 -13.85 1.98
CA VAL A 75 0.71 -14.86 1.60
C VAL A 75 2.12 -14.30 1.78
N LEU A 76 2.35 -13.07 1.32
CA LEU A 76 3.63 -12.40 1.45
C LEU A 76 3.98 -12.10 2.90
N HIS A 77 2.99 -11.69 3.70
CA HIS A 77 3.16 -11.50 5.14
C HIS A 77 3.51 -12.81 5.85
N GLY A 78 2.88 -13.92 5.48
CA GLY A 78 3.28 -15.24 5.97
C GLY A 78 4.72 -15.61 5.61
N LEU A 79 5.19 -15.25 4.40
CA LEU A 79 6.59 -15.43 3.99
C LEU A 79 7.53 -14.57 4.83
N GLN A 80 7.20 -13.30 5.03
CA GLN A 80 7.97 -12.37 5.84
C GLN A 80 8.10 -12.87 7.28
N GLN A 81 7.00 -13.28 7.93
CA GLN A 81 7.01 -13.81 9.29
C GLN A 81 7.90 -15.05 9.43
N ARG A 82 7.93 -15.93 8.42
CA ARG A 82 8.82 -17.10 8.43
C ARG A 82 10.30 -16.70 8.39
N LYS A 83 10.65 -15.62 7.69
CA LYS A 83 12.02 -15.12 7.61
C LYS A 83 12.47 -14.36 8.86
N THR A 84 11.55 -13.84 9.66
CA THR A 84 11.86 -13.00 10.83
C THR A 84 11.85 -13.72 12.17
N ARG A 85 11.54 -15.03 12.20
CA ARG A 85 11.35 -15.84 13.42
C ARG A 85 12.58 -16.03 14.34
N HIS A 86 13.64 -15.23 14.21
CA HIS A 86 14.91 -15.41 14.96
C HIS A 86 15.47 -14.14 15.64
N ALA A 87 14.65 -13.18 16.05
CA ALA A 87 15.15 -12.01 16.81
C ALA A 87 14.91 -12.16 18.33
N ASP A 88 15.85 -12.83 19.00
CA ASP A 88 15.88 -13.04 20.46
C ASP A 88 16.34 -11.79 21.26
N GLY A 89 15.79 -11.68 22.48
CA GLY A 89 16.45 -11.10 23.69
C GLY A 89 16.73 -9.60 23.81
N HIS A 90 16.77 -8.82 22.73
CA HIS A 90 17.31 -7.44 22.75
C HIS A 90 16.37 -6.34 22.21
N GLU A 91 15.06 -6.55 22.26
CA GLU A 91 14.04 -5.63 21.72
C GLU A 91 14.27 -4.14 22.08
N ARG A 92 14.57 -3.83 23.35
CA ARG A 92 14.82 -2.43 23.76
C ARG A 92 16.08 -1.81 23.14
N LYS A 93 17.10 -2.60 22.85
CA LYS A 93 18.33 -2.13 22.18
C LYS A 93 18.06 -1.93 20.69
N HIS A 94 17.40 -2.89 20.04
CA HIS A 94 16.96 -2.79 18.65
C HIS A 94 16.18 -1.50 18.41
N GLN A 95 15.13 -1.27 19.21
CA GLN A 95 14.25 -0.11 19.09
C GLN A 95 14.97 1.23 19.37
N ARG A 96 16.04 1.25 20.17
CA ARG A 96 16.82 2.47 20.39
C ARG A 96 17.69 2.80 19.18
N GLU A 97 18.30 1.78 18.60
CA GLU A 97 19.19 1.89 17.46
C GLU A 97 18.43 2.26 16.17
N LEU A 98 17.28 1.62 15.93
CA LEU A 98 16.38 2.00 14.83
C LEU A 98 15.97 3.48 14.94
N ARG A 99 15.56 3.95 16.12
CA ARG A 99 15.24 5.37 16.35
C ARG A 99 16.43 6.31 16.20
N GLN A 100 17.65 5.83 16.41
CA GLN A 100 18.84 6.64 16.15
C GLN A 100 19.10 6.76 14.65
N PHE A 101 18.97 5.66 13.91
CA PHE A 101 19.06 5.65 12.46
C PHE A 101 17.99 6.56 11.83
N GLU A 102 16.72 6.42 12.25
CA GLU A 102 15.61 7.25 11.75
C GLU A 102 15.88 8.74 11.92
N ARG A 103 16.35 9.17 13.10
CA ARG A 103 16.71 10.57 13.35
C ARG A 103 17.83 11.08 12.45
N GLN A 104 18.78 10.23 12.08
CA GLN A 104 19.82 10.61 11.11
C GLN A 104 19.25 10.67 9.69
N ALA A 105 18.37 9.73 9.34
CA ALA A 105 17.71 9.69 8.05
C ALA A 105 16.75 10.87 7.83
N GLU A 106 16.16 11.43 8.90
CA GLU A 106 15.34 12.65 8.85
C GLU A 106 16.10 13.87 8.30
N HIS A 107 17.44 13.90 8.39
CA HIS A 107 18.25 14.96 7.78
C HIS A 107 18.38 14.81 6.25
N LEU A 108 18.09 13.63 5.70
CA LEU A 108 18.03 13.41 4.26
C LEU A 108 16.66 13.86 3.75
N THR A 109 16.60 15.09 3.26
CA THR A 109 15.35 15.66 2.74
C THR A 109 15.22 15.38 1.25
N LEU A 110 14.09 14.82 0.83
CA LEU A 110 13.70 14.81 -0.59
C LEU A 110 13.24 16.23 -0.95
N ALA A 111 14.04 16.95 -1.73
CA ALA A 111 13.82 18.36 -2.04
C ALA A 111 12.52 18.59 -2.81
N GLU A 112 12.23 17.75 -3.81
CA GLU A 112 11.02 17.81 -4.62
C GLU A 112 10.48 16.39 -4.83
N GLU A 113 9.22 16.14 -4.45
CA GLU A 113 8.61 14.79 -4.45
C GLU A 113 8.48 14.19 -5.86
N HIS A 114 8.35 15.05 -6.88
CA HIS A 114 8.17 14.66 -8.29
C HIS A 114 9.46 14.75 -9.14
N ASP A 115 10.56 15.26 -8.59
CA ASP A 115 11.84 15.30 -9.31
C ASP A 115 12.59 13.98 -9.14
N GLU A 116 12.71 13.24 -10.24
CA GLU A 116 13.45 11.99 -10.28
C GLU A 116 14.93 12.18 -9.94
N SER A 117 15.55 13.29 -10.35
CA SER A 117 16.95 13.55 -10.05
C SER A 117 17.15 13.77 -8.55
N ALA A 118 16.25 14.52 -7.92
CA ALA A 118 16.19 14.67 -6.46
C ALA A 118 15.96 13.32 -5.77
N PHE A 119 15.07 12.47 -6.29
CA PHE A 119 14.86 11.12 -5.77
C PHE A 119 16.14 10.27 -5.82
N ILE A 120 16.82 10.22 -6.96
CA ILE A 120 18.07 9.46 -7.13
C ILE A 120 19.16 9.97 -6.17
N ALA A 121 19.29 11.29 -6.01
CA ALA A 121 20.24 11.88 -5.08
C ALA A 121 19.91 11.51 -3.62
N TRP A 122 18.63 11.59 -3.25
CA TRP A 122 18.14 11.21 -1.92
C TRP A 122 18.39 9.72 -1.64
N GLN A 123 18.08 8.84 -2.59
CA GLN A 123 18.33 7.41 -2.49
C GLN A 123 19.81 7.09 -2.28
N LYS A 124 20.70 7.72 -3.05
CA LYS A 124 22.17 7.58 -2.86
C LYS A 124 22.61 8.03 -1.47
N GLY A 125 22.09 9.16 -0.98
CA GLY A 125 22.35 9.65 0.37
C GLY A 125 21.88 8.66 1.44
N PHE A 126 20.71 8.07 1.25
CA PHE A 126 20.15 7.08 2.16
C PHE A 126 20.97 5.78 2.17
N SER A 127 21.40 5.29 1.00
CA SER A 127 22.28 4.12 0.89
C SER A 127 23.62 4.35 1.57
N ALA A 128 24.21 5.54 1.42
CA ALA A 128 25.45 5.91 2.12
C ALA A 128 25.26 5.96 3.64
N LEU A 129 24.11 6.46 4.11
CA LEU A 129 23.76 6.44 5.53
C LEU A 129 23.61 5.00 6.06
N ILE A 130 22.89 4.12 5.34
CA ILE A 130 22.76 2.69 5.71
C ILE A 130 24.15 2.05 5.86
N ALA A 131 25.05 2.29 4.90
CA ALA A 131 26.37 1.66 4.85
C ALA A 131 27.33 2.18 5.94
N SER A 132 27.19 3.45 6.32
CA SER A 132 28.07 4.09 7.31
C SER A 132 27.53 3.99 8.75
N PHE A 133 26.25 3.67 8.94
CA PHE A 133 25.65 3.59 10.25
C PHE A 133 26.23 2.41 11.07
N PRO A 134 26.61 2.63 12.34
CA PRO A 134 27.30 1.62 13.15
C PRO A 134 26.30 0.61 13.74
N TRP A 135 25.77 -0.29 12.91
CA TRP A 135 24.83 -1.32 13.34
C TRP A 135 25.46 -2.27 14.39
N GLN A 136 24.81 -2.45 15.54
CA GLN A 136 25.27 -3.32 16.64
C GLN A 136 24.20 -4.30 17.10
N HIS A 137 22.95 -3.86 17.15
CA HIS A 137 21.81 -4.65 17.60
C HIS A 137 20.67 -4.64 16.58
N ALA A 138 20.59 -3.65 15.69
CA ALA A 138 19.60 -3.61 14.61
C ALA A 138 20.24 -3.96 13.26
N SER A 139 19.41 -4.01 12.21
CA SER A 139 19.88 -4.16 10.84
C SER A 139 18.89 -3.53 9.86
N PRO A 140 19.33 -3.20 8.63
CA PRO A 140 18.42 -2.75 7.57
C PRO A 140 17.29 -3.75 7.30
N ALA A 141 17.57 -5.05 7.41
CA ALA A 141 16.56 -6.10 7.26
C ALA A 141 15.48 -6.02 8.35
N LEU A 142 15.83 -5.72 9.61
CA LEU A 142 14.83 -5.53 10.66
C LEU A 142 13.93 -4.31 10.39
N MET A 143 14.50 -3.21 9.91
CA MET A 143 13.73 -2.03 9.54
C MET A 143 12.80 -2.29 8.35
N GLN A 144 13.27 -3.00 7.30
CA GLN A 144 12.44 -3.45 6.18
C GLN A 144 11.26 -4.30 6.67
N ASN A 145 11.49 -5.17 7.67
CA ASN A 145 10.47 -6.02 8.25
C ASN A 145 9.40 -5.25 9.04
N GLU A 146 9.80 -4.25 9.82
CA GLU A 146 8.86 -3.38 10.55
C GLU A 146 7.99 -2.59 9.57
N LEU A 147 8.60 -2.02 8.53
CA LEU A 147 7.90 -1.30 7.48
C LEU A 147 6.94 -2.18 6.70
N PHE A 148 7.35 -3.40 6.40
CA PHE A 148 6.50 -4.38 5.76
C PHE A 148 5.24 -4.63 6.61
N ALA A 149 5.40 -4.92 7.91
CA ALA A 149 4.29 -5.20 8.81
C ALA A 149 3.32 -4.01 8.97
N ILE A 150 3.85 -2.79 9.05
CA ILE A 150 3.03 -1.57 9.10
C ILE A 150 2.26 -1.39 7.81
N THR A 151 2.92 -1.53 6.65
CA THR A 151 2.29 -1.32 5.34
C THR A 151 1.20 -2.35 5.07
N VAL A 152 1.41 -3.62 5.47
CA VAL A 152 0.36 -4.66 5.45
C VAL A 152 -0.86 -4.22 6.25
N THR A 153 -0.65 -3.77 7.49
CA THR A 153 -1.73 -3.36 8.39
C THR A 153 -2.52 -2.19 7.80
N LEU A 154 -1.81 -1.18 7.28
CA LEU A 154 -2.44 -0.01 6.64
C LEU A 154 -3.28 -0.40 5.42
N TRP A 155 -2.81 -1.33 4.58
CA TRP A 155 -3.57 -1.80 3.44
C TRP A 155 -4.79 -2.64 3.84
N GLN A 156 -4.66 -3.51 4.85
CA GLN A 156 -5.79 -4.26 5.39
C GLN A 156 -6.87 -3.32 5.94
N GLU A 157 -6.49 -2.30 6.74
CA GLU A 157 -7.41 -1.27 7.23
C GLU A 157 -8.07 -0.47 6.10
N ALA A 158 -7.33 -0.17 5.03
CA ALA A 158 -7.86 0.52 3.86
C ALA A 158 -8.91 -0.33 3.11
N LEU A 159 -8.66 -1.62 2.96
CA LEU A 159 -9.61 -2.54 2.32
C LEU A 159 -10.88 -2.74 3.15
N GLU A 160 -10.74 -2.94 4.45
CA GLU A 160 -11.92 -3.02 5.33
C GLU A 160 -12.78 -1.76 5.22
N ALA A 161 -12.14 -0.59 5.28
CA ALA A 161 -12.86 0.66 5.17
C ALA A 161 -13.49 0.84 3.76
N LEU A 162 -12.83 0.38 2.71
CA LEU A 162 -13.37 0.36 1.34
C LEU A 162 -14.67 -0.45 1.30
N PHE A 163 -14.70 -1.64 1.90
CA PHE A 163 -15.87 -2.52 1.86
C PHE A 163 -17.02 -2.07 2.76
N THR A 164 -16.76 -1.29 3.79
CA THR A 164 -17.78 -0.85 4.76
C THR A 164 -18.33 0.55 4.49
N SER A 165 -17.63 1.38 3.72
CA SER A 165 -17.99 2.79 3.55
C SER A 165 -18.90 3.02 2.36
N SER A 166 -19.94 3.85 2.55
CA SER A 166 -20.80 4.37 1.48
C SER A 166 -20.24 5.62 0.80
N ASP A 167 -19.26 6.31 1.42
CA ASP A 167 -18.55 7.45 0.84
C ASP A 167 -17.09 7.06 0.59
N GLN A 168 -16.66 7.17 -0.67
CA GLN A 168 -15.32 6.77 -1.08
C GLN A 168 -14.26 7.86 -0.92
N ARG A 169 -14.62 9.10 -0.62
CA ARG A 169 -13.67 10.19 -0.45
C ARG A 169 -12.59 9.91 0.59
N PRO A 170 -12.90 9.33 1.77
CA PRO A 170 -11.88 8.93 2.74
C PRO A 170 -10.93 7.85 2.20
N GLN A 171 -11.38 7.00 1.27
CA GLN A 171 -10.57 5.91 0.74
C GLN A 171 -9.46 6.42 -0.17
N PHE A 172 -9.75 7.37 -1.07
CA PHE A 172 -8.70 7.98 -1.90
C PHE A 172 -7.64 8.69 -1.05
N LYS A 173 -8.07 9.41 -0.01
CA LYS A 173 -7.13 10.06 0.94
C LYS A 173 -6.32 9.05 1.75
N ARG A 174 -6.92 7.93 2.14
CA ARG A 174 -6.21 6.86 2.85
C ARG A 174 -5.18 6.20 1.94
N ALA A 175 -5.56 5.81 0.72
CA ALA A 175 -4.64 5.27 -0.28
C ALA A 175 -3.49 6.25 -0.57
N GLU A 176 -3.79 7.53 -0.78
CA GLU A 176 -2.77 8.59 -0.94
C GLU A 176 -1.75 8.59 0.20
N LYS A 177 -2.22 8.54 1.46
CA LYS A 177 -1.34 8.51 2.64
C LYS A 177 -0.48 7.25 2.71
N ILE A 178 -1.03 6.10 2.37
CA ILE A 178 -0.28 4.83 2.38
C ILE A 178 0.80 4.86 1.28
N VAL A 179 0.47 5.39 0.11
CA VAL A 179 1.42 5.54 -0.99
C VAL A 179 2.52 6.54 -0.65
N ALA A 180 2.17 7.70 -0.10
CA ALA A 180 3.14 8.70 0.36
C ALA A 180 4.06 8.14 1.46
N PHE A 181 3.50 7.37 2.41
CA PHE A 181 4.29 6.64 3.40
C PHE A 181 5.22 5.62 2.74
N SER A 182 4.76 4.89 1.73
CA SER A 182 5.59 3.91 1.00
C SER A 182 6.74 4.59 0.25
N ILE A 183 6.48 5.73 -0.40
CA ILE A 183 7.48 6.55 -1.08
C ILE A 183 8.56 7.03 -0.10
N SER A 184 8.18 7.54 1.08
CA SER A 184 9.15 8.04 2.06
C SER A 184 10.07 6.95 2.63
N LYS A 185 9.74 5.68 2.41
CA LYS A 185 10.48 4.52 2.92
C LYS A 185 11.11 3.67 1.82
N ILE A 186 10.88 4.00 0.55
CA ILE A 186 11.34 3.20 -0.59
C ILE A 186 12.87 3.03 -0.72
N PRO A 187 13.75 3.95 -0.25
CA PRO A 187 15.20 3.75 -0.36
C PRO A 187 15.70 2.53 0.43
N LEU A 188 14.91 2.08 1.40
CA LEU A 188 15.21 0.88 2.17
C LEU A 188 15.16 -0.39 1.33
N LEU A 189 14.56 -0.34 0.14
CA LEU A 189 14.48 -1.47 -0.77
C LEU A 189 15.70 -1.57 -1.70
N GLY A 190 16.63 -0.62 -1.66
CA GLY A 190 17.76 -0.53 -2.60
C GLY A 190 17.45 0.34 -3.81
N GLU A 191 18.00 0.00 -4.99
CA GLU A 191 17.80 0.72 -6.27
C GLU A 191 16.34 0.60 -6.78
N ALA A 192 15.52 1.58 -6.43
CA ALA A 192 14.06 1.51 -6.46
C ALA A 192 13.37 2.56 -7.37
N THR A 193 14.09 3.16 -8.33
CA THR A 193 13.56 4.22 -9.20
C THR A 193 12.28 3.83 -9.94
N GLU A 194 12.21 2.61 -10.48
CA GLU A 194 11.01 2.14 -11.20
C GLU A 194 9.81 1.94 -10.28
N VAL A 195 10.05 1.46 -9.05
CA VAL A 195 9.00 1.32 -8.04
C VAL A 195 8.52 2.71 -7.59
N TRP A 196 9.44 3.67 -7.43
CA TRP A 196 9.11 5.05 -7.11
C TRP A 196 8.24 5.68 -8.19
N ARG A 197 8.63 5.59 -9.48
CA ARG A 197 7.82 6.07 -10.61
C ARG A 197 6.40 5.49 -10.58
N ALA A 198 6.28 4.18 -10.35
CA ALA A 198 4.98 3.52 -10.28
C ALA A 198 4.12 3.97 -9.09
N LEU A 199 4.75 4.26 -7.93
CA LEU A 199 4.07 4.82 -6.77
C LEU A 199 3.67 6.29 -6.98
N MET A 200 4.48 7.08 -7.68
CA MET A 200 4.15 8.47 -8.05
C MET A 200 2.95 8.51 -9.00
N ASP A 201 2.91 7.66 -10.03
CA ASP A 201 1.76 7.50 -10.92
C ASP A 201 0.48 7.20 -10.11
N LEU A 202 0.59 6.35 -9.09
CA LEU A 202 -0.53 6.00 -8.21
C LEU A 202 -0.93 7.14 -7.26
N LEU A 203 0.05 7.86 -6.71
CA LEU A 203 -0.16 9.01 -5.83
C LEU A 203 -0.93 10.11 -6.56
N ASP A 204 -0.50 10.43 -7.78
CA ASP A 204 -1.16 11.43 -8.61
C ASP A 204 -2.58 10.99 -8.99
N ALA A 205 -2.80 9.70 -9.28
CA ALA A 205 -4.14 9.17 -9.50
C ALA A 205 -5.03 9.35 -8.25
N CYS A 206 -4.54 9.01 -7.05
CA CYS A 206 -5.28 9.22 -5.80
C CYS A 206 -5.63 10.71 -5.58
N ARG A 207 -4.69 11.63 -5.80
CA ARG A 207 -4.88 13.08 -5.68
C ARG A 207 -5.91 13.61 -6.68
N GLN A 208 -5.84 13.18 -7.93
CA GLN A 208 -6.80 13.56 -8.97
C GLN A 208 -8.22 13.10 -8.64
N ARG A 209 -8.38 11.88 -8.11
CA ARG A 209 -9.70 11.35 -7.73
C ARG A 209 -10.25 12.00 -6.46
N SER A 210 -9.41 12.36 -5.50
CA SER A 210 -9.84 13.03 -4.26
C SER A 210 -10.33 14.47 -4.49
N ALA A 211 -10.03 15.06 -5.65
CA ALA A 211 -10.47 16.38 -6.09
C ALA A 211 -11.81 16.39 -6.86
N ARG A 212 -12.45 15.23 -7.08
CA ARG A 212 -13.77 15.12 -7.72
C ARG A 212 -14.87 15.76 -6.85
N GLU A 213 -16.01 16.01 -7.48
CA GLU A 213 -17.18 16.60 -6.81
C GLU A 213 -17.77 15.66 -5.75
N PRO A 214 -18.33 16.18 -4.64
CA PRO A 214 -18.84 15.38 -3.53
C PRO A 214 -19.83 14.26 -3.92
N VAL A 215 -20.71 14.54 -4.89
CA VAL A 215 -21.74 13.59 -5.35
C VAL A 215 -21.14 12.33 -5.99
N TRP A 216 -19.96 12.43 -6.59
CA TRP A 216 -19.31 11.31 -7.25
C TRP A 216 -18.91 10.22 -6.26
N PHE A 217 -18.51 10.59 -5.04
CA PHE A 217 -18.01 9.65 -4.04
C PHE A 217 -19.06 8.71 -3.45
N THR A 218 -20.35 8.97 -3.71
CA THR A 218 -21.45 8.08 -3.32
C THR A 218 -21.87 7.13 -4.45
N LEU A 219 -21.23 7.20 -5.61
CA LEU A 219 -21.54 6.37 -6.78
C LEU A 219 -20.70 5.08 -6.79
N LEU A 220 -21.25 4.02 -7.40
CA LEU A 220 -20.55 2.73 -7.56
C LEU A 220 -19.30 2.83 -8.46
N GLU A 221 -19.27 3.79 -9.38
CA GLU A 221 -18.09 4.11 -10.18
C GLU A 221 -16.93 4.53 -9.29
N SER A 222 -17.19 5.38 -8.29
CA SER A 222 -16.16 5.81 -7.34
C SER A 222 -15.69 4.66 -6.46
N TYR A 223 -16.58 3.74 -6.08
CA TYR A 223 -16.21 2.53 -5.34
C TYR A 223 -15.28 1.64 -6.16
N SER A 224 -15.63 1.40 -7.42
CA SER A 224 -14.83 0.59 -8.34
C SER A 224 -13.44 1.19 -8.58
N GLU A 225 -13.35 2.52 -8.71
CA GLU A 225 -12.06 3.20 -8.85
C GLU A 225 -11.22 3.14 -7.57
N ALA A 226 -11.83 3.34 -6.39
CA ALA A 226 -11.12 3.21 -5.12
C ALA A 226 -10.58 1.79 -4.93
N ALA A 227 -11.38 0.77 -5.21
CA ALA A 227 -10.98 -0.64 -5.17
C ALA A 227 -9.80 -0.93 -6.11
N ASN A 228 -9.85 -0.43 -7.34
CA ASN A 228 -8.76 -0.59 -8.31
C ASN A 228 -7.45 0.09 -7.87
N LEU A 229 -7.52 1.31 -7.33
CA LEU A 229 -6.32 2.00 -6.83
C LEU A 229 -5.71 1.30 -5.62
N CYS A 230 -6.55 0.85 -4.67
CA CYS A 230 -6.08 0.05 -3.54
C CYS A 230 -5.43 -1.25 -4.02
N SER A 231 -6.06 -1.98 -4.94
CA SER A 231 -5.52 -3.21 -5.52
C SER A 231 -4.16 -2.96 -6.16
N ARG A 232 -4.04 -1.93 -7.00
CA ARG A 232 -2.77 -1.56 -7.64
C ARG A 232 -1.69 -1.22 -6.62
N GLY A 233 -2.03 -0.45 -5.57
CA GLY A 233 -1.10 -0.10 -4.50
C GLY A 233 -0.60 -1.32 -3.72
N ILE A 234 -1.51 -2.23 -3.37
CA ILE A 234 -1.17 -3.51 -2.73
C ILE A 234 -0.27 -4.34 -3.62
N LEU A 235 -0.60 -4.47 -4.91
CA LEU A 235 0.22 -5.24 -5.85
C LEU A 235 1.62 -4.64 -6.01
N LEU A 236 1.75 -3.33 -6.18
CA LEU A 236 3.07 -2.67 -6.24
C LEU A 236 3.90 -2.97 -4.99
N PHE A 237 3.28 -2.85 -3.81
CA PHE A 237 3.93 -3.19 -2.54
C PHE A 237 4.34 -4.67 -2.48
N CYS A 238 3.44 -5.58 -2.88
CA CYS A 238 3.72 -7.01 -2.85
C CYS A 238 4.87 -7.38 -3.78
N LEU A 239 4.89 -6.82 -4.99
CA LEU A 239 5.91 -7.09 -6.01
C LEU A 239 7.29 -6.59 -5.58
N ALA A 240 7.37 -5.38 -5.04
CA ALA A 240 8.63 -4.80 -4.54
C ALA A 240 9.14 -5.56 -3.30
N SER A 241 8.24 -5.81 -2.33
CA SER A 241 8.59 -6.50 -1.09
C SER A 241 8.97 -7.97 -1.32
N GLU A 242 8.32 -8.67 -2.26
CA GLU A 242 8.68 -10.04 -2.62
C GLU A 242 10.09 -10.11 -3.19
N ALA A 243 10.47 -9.17 -4.06
CA ALA A 243 11.83 -9.12 -4.60
C ALA A 243 12.86 -8.96 -3.48
N VAL A 244 12.64 -8.02 -2.55
CA VAL A 244 13.51 -7.82 -1.38
C VAL A 244 13.56 -9.07 -0.50
N LEU A 245 12.41 -9.64 -0.14
CA LEU A 245 12.35 -10.84 0.68
C LEU A 245 13.04 -12.02 0.01
N ARG A 246 13.03 -12.13 -1.32
CA ARG A 246 13.69 -13.21 -2.06
C ARG A 246 15.14 -12.90 -2.43
N GLY A 247 15.68 -11.72 -2.10
CA GLY A 247 17.03 -11.31 -2.50
C GLY A 247 17.17 -11.14 -4.01
N GLN A 248 16.08 -10.77 -4.70
CA GLN A 248 16.02 -10.54 -6.14
C GLN A 248 16.12 -9.03 -6.43
N PRO A 249 16.60 -8.64 -7.63
CA PRO A 249 16.52 -7.26 -8.06
C PRO A 249 15.06 -6.79 -8.09
N LEU A 250 14.85 -5.51 -7.75
CA LEU A 250 13.54 -4.89 -7.87
C LEU A 250 13.04 -4.96 -9.32
N PRO A 251 11.76 -5.23 -9.55
CA PRO A 251 11.20 -5.32 -10.89
C PRO A 251 11.23 -3.96 -11.60
N ASP A 252 11.55 -3.98 -12.88
CA ASP A 252 11.37 -2.81 -13.75
C ASP A 252 9.87 -2.56 -14.04
N ARG A 253 9.58 -1.43 -14.70
CA ARG A 253 8.21 -1.05 -15.06
C ARG A 253 7.49 -2.07 -15.93
N ALA A 254 8.19 -2.71 -16.86
CA ALA A 254 7.57 -3.69 -17.76
C ALA A 254 7.11 -4.92 -16.96
N ARG A 255 7.99 -5.45 -16.09
CA ARG A 255 7.70 -6.58 -15.22
C ARG A 255 6.64 -6.26 -14.17
N LEU A 256 6.64 -5.05 -13.61
CA LEU A 256 5.58 -4.57 -12.71
C LEU A 256 4.22 -4.60 -13.41
N ASN A 257 4.11 -3.96 -14.58
CA ASN A 257 2.86 -3.89 -15.34
C ASN A 257 2.38 -5.27 -15.80
N GLU A 258 3.29 -6.12 -16.26
CA GLU A 258 2.97 -7.49 -16.69
C GLU A 258 2.46 -8.33 -15.51
N ARG A 259 3.08 -8.26 -14.34
CA ARG A 259 2.63 -9.01 -13.16
C ARG A 259 1.29 -8.49 -12.62
N ILE A 260 1.09 -7.17 -12.62
CA ILE A 260 -0.21 -6.59 -12.28
C ILE A 260 -1.26 -7.07 -13.27
N LYS A 261 -1.00 -6.99 -14.58
CA LYS A 261 -1.95 -7.48 -15.60
C LYS A 261 -2.28 -8.96 -15.38
N ARG A 262 -1.28 -9.82 -15.18
CA ARG A 262 -1.49 -11.26 -14.92
C ARG A 262 -2.34 -11.52 -13.68
N HIS A 263 -2.20 -10.71 -12.63
CA HIS A 263 -3.08 -10.80 -11.47
C HIS A 263 -4.53 -10.52 -11.86
N TYR A 264 -4.79 -9.40 -12.54
CA TYR A 264 -6.15 -9.06 -13.02
C TYR A 264 -6.74 -10.14 -13.93
N ASP A 265 -5.97 -10.60 -14.92
CA ASP A 265 -6.39 -11.64 -15.85
C ASP A 265 -6.75 -12.93 -15.08
N SER A 266 -5.93 -13.36 -14.12
CA SER A 266 -6.22 -14.54 -13.31
C SER A 266 -7.45 -14.41 -12.40
N VAL A 267 -7.80 -13.19 -11.98
CA VAL A 267 -9.03 -12.96 -11.22
C VAL A 267 -10.25 -13.03 -12.14
N ILE A 268 -10.17 -12.40 -13.31
CA ILE A 268 -11.22 -12.42 -14.34
C ILE A 268 -11.50 -13.85 -14.80
N ASP A 269 -10.44 -14.63 -15.03
CA ASP A 269 -10.53 -16.02 -15.48
C ASP A 269 -10.89 -16.99 -14.34
N GLY A 270 -10.95 -16.53 -13.09
CA GLY A 270 -11.25 -17.35 -11.92
C GLY A 270 -10.15 -18.35 -11.54
N THR A 271 -8.92 -18.16 -12.03
CA THR A 271 -7.77 -19.04 -11.78
C THR A 271 -6.86 -18.55 -10.65
N HIS A 272 -7.18 -17.42 -10.02
CA HIS A 272 -6.39 -16.89 -8.90
C HIS A 272 -6.50 -17.83 -7.67
N PRO A 273 -5.40 -18.12 -6.95
CA PRO A 273 -5.41 -18.99 -5.76
C PRO A 273 -6.32 -18.56 -4.59
N PHE A 274 -6.89 -17.35 -4.70
CA PHE A 274 -7.92 -16.87 -3.78
C PHE A 274 -9.23 -17.67 -3.91
N PHE A 275 -9.54 -18.17 -5.11
CA PHE A 275 -10.78 -18.91 -5.40
C PHE A 275 -10.69 -20.42 -5.13
N ASP A 276 -9.49 -20.96 -4.87
CA ASP A 276 -9.27 -22.39 -4.55
C ASP A 276 -9.61 -22.75 -3.09
N ARG A 277 -10.36 -21.90 -2.38
CA ARG A 277 -10.65 -22.02 -0.93
C ARG A 277 -12.10 -22.40 -0.64
#